data_AF-A0A7K5YVN9-F1
#
_entry.id   AF-A0A7K5YVN9-F1
#
_cell.length_a   1.000
_cell.length_b   1.000
_cell.length_c   1.000
_cell.angle_alpha   90.00
_cell.angle_beta   90.00
_cell.angle_gamma   90.00
#
_symmetry.space_group_name_H-M   'P 1'
#
loop_
_entity.id
_entity.type
_entity.pdbx_description
1 polymer ?
#
loop_
_entity_poly.entity_id
_entity_poly.type
_entity_poly.pdbx_seq_one_letter_code
_entity_poly.pdbx_strand_id
1 'polypeptide(L)' 'GSSVSTQFRVPTYGRHMFTCKRVCEYKKKLICGIDIESGNPPDEPRNVSCIQHGMDGHPTCTWDKGKPTYINTTYVIW' A
#
# COMPACT_ATOMS: atom_id res chain seq x y z
N GLY A 1 31.83 13.62 -3.27
CA GLY A 1 31.54 12.28 -2.74
C GLY A 1 30.94 11.45 -3.85
N SER A 2 31.32 10.18 -3.97
CA SER A 2 30.73 9.26 -4.96
C SER A 2 29.32 8.84 -4.53
N SER A 3 28.39 8.72 -5.49
CA SER A 3 27.04 8.21 -5.29
C SER A 3 26.89 6.86 -6.00
N VAL A 4 26.17 5.92 -5.37
CA VAL A 4 25.89 4.60 -5.92
C VAL A 4 24.38 4.41 -5.95
N SER A 5 23.85 3.98 -7.09
CA SER A 5 22.44 3.67 -7.28
C SER A 5 22.27 2.28 -7.91
N THR A 6 21.13 1.65 -7.64
CA THR A 6 20.74 0.37 -8.25
C THR A 6 19.25 0.39 -8.51
N GLN A 7 18.81 -0.34 -9.54
CA GLN A 7 17.41 -0.48 -9.90
C GLN A 7 17.02 -1.94 -9.84
N PHE A 8 15.87 -2.22 -9.24
CA PHE A 8 15.30 -3.55 -9.16
C PHE A 8 13.79 -3.46 -9.43
N ARG A 9 13.24 -4.54 -9.97
CA ARG A 9 11.78 -4.70 -10.09
C ARG A 9 11.25 -5.28 -8.79
N VAL A 10 10.06 -4.83 -8.37
CA VAL A 10 9.35 -5.39 -7.22
C VAL A 10 8.24 -6.30 -7.77
N PRO A 11 8.47 -7.63 -7.88
CA PRO A 11 7.58 -8.52 -8.63
C PRO A 11 6.32 -8.92 -7.86
N THR A 12 6.25 -8.64 -6.57
CA THR A 12 5.18 -9.11 -5.68
C THR A 12 4.56 -7.97 -4.88
N TYR A 13 3.27 -8.10 -4.58
CA TYR A 13 2.54 -7.16 -3.73
C TYR A 13 2.94 -7.30 -2.25
N GLY A 14 2.61 -6.29 -1.45
CA GLY A 14 2.88 -6.24 -0.02
C GLY A 14 4.14 -5.48 0.34
N ARG A 15 4.60 -5.68 1.58
CA ARG A 15 5.74 -4.96 2.18
C ARG A 15 7.06 -5.68 1.93
N HIS A 16 8.03 -4.94 1.42
CA HIS A 16 9.38 -5.41 1.11
C HIS A 16 10.41 -4.55 1.84
N MET A 17 11.38 -5.20 2.48
CA MET A 17 12.45 -4.51 3.19
C MET A 17 13.75 -4.54 2.38
N PHE A 18 14.28 -3.37 2.06
CA PHE A 18 15.55 -3.19 1.37
C PHE A 18 16.59 -2.63 2.34
N THR A 19 17.81 -3.16 2.31
CA THR A 19 18.87 -2.73 3.24
C THR A 19 20.14 -2.34 2.49
N CYS A 20 20.70 -1.18 2.84
CA CYS A 20 22.03 -0.78 2.43
C CYS A 20 23.05 -1.32 3.44
N LYS A 21 24.02 -2.09 2.95
CA LYS A 21 25.08 -2.69 3.76
C LYS A 21 26.43 -2.30 3.18
N ARG A 22 27.37 -1.91 4.06
CA ARG A 22 28.78 -1.77 3.72
C ARG A 22 29.48 -3.09 3.96
N VAL A 23 30.15 -3.60 2.94
CA VAL A 23 30.97 -4.82 3.02
C VAL A 23 32.43 -4.41 3.19
N CYS A 24 33.05 -4.82 4.28
CA CYS A 24 34.48 -4.63 4.54
C CYS A 24 35.06 -6.00 4.91
N GLU A 25 35.88 -6.58 4.03
CA GLU A 25 36.39 -7.96 4.15
C GLU A 25 35.24 -8.97 4.34
N TYR A 26 35.22 -9.67 5.47
CA TYR A 26 34.20 -10.65 5.86
C TYR A 26 33.08 -10.06 6.73
N LYS A 27 33.13 -8.75 7.04
CA LYS A 27 32.14 -8.08 7.90
C LYS A 27 31.15 -7.26 7.07
N LYS A 28 29.85 -7.51 7.29
CA LYS A 28 28.75 -6.73 6.72
C LYS A 28 28.20 -5.79 7.80
N LYS A 29 28.32 -4.47 7.59
CA LYS A 29 27.73 -3.45 8.46
C LYS A 29 26.46 -2.88 7.82
N LEU A 30 25.33 -2.99 8.49
CA LEU A 30 24.09 -2.31 8.07
C LEU A 30 24.29 -0.79 8.20
N ILE A 31 23.96 -0.06 7.14
CA ILE A 31 24.02 1.40 7.12
C ILE A 31 22.62 1.98 7.30
N CYS A 32 21.68 1.54 6.47
CA CYS A 32 20.27 1.93 6.52
C CYS A 32 19.38 0.89 5.84
N GLY A 33 18.08 1.08 5.91
CA GLY A 33 17.10 0.32 5.16
C GLY A 33 15.86 1.15 4.87
N ILE A 34 15.04 0.66 3.94
CA ILE A 34 13.76 1.25 3.57
C ILE A 34 12.75 0.13 3.38
N ASP A 35 11.53 0.36 3.84
CA ASP A 35 10.39 -0.48 3.54
C ASP A 35 9.60 0.11 2.37
N ILE A 36 9.28 -0.74 1.40
CA ILE A 36 8.50 -0.38 0.22
C ILE A 36 7.25 -1.25 0.22
N GLU A 37 6.07 -0.62 0.22
CA GLU A 37 4.79 -1.32 0.01
C GLU A 37 4.37 -1.21 -1.45
N SER A 38 4.06 -2.35 -2.05
CA SER A 38 3.64 -2.47 -3.45
C SER A 38 2.21 -2.98 -3.52
N GLY A 39 1.38 -2.30 -4.31
CA GLY A 39 -0.02 -2.63 -4.51
C GLY A 39 -0.58 -2.02 -5.78
N ASN A 40 -1.86 -2.25 -6.01
CA ASN A 40 -2.62 -1.65 -7.09
C ASN A 40 -3.33 -0.39 -6.60
N PRO A 41 -3.45 0.64 -7.45
CA PRO A 41 -4.36 1.74 -7.17
C PRO A 41 -5.81 1.23 -7.06
N PRO A 42 -6.63 1.81 -6.17
CA PRO A 42 -8.04 1.46 -6.04
C PRO A 42 -8.80 1.78 -7.33
N ASP A 43 -9.82 0.97 -7.61
CA ASP A 43 -10.79 1.28 -8.64
C ASP A 43 -11.85 2.25 -8.10
N GLU A 44 -12.54 2.92 -9.00
CA GLU A 44 -13.72 3.73 -8.65
C GLU A 44 -14.81 2.83 -8.02
N PRO A 45 -15.37 3.18 -6.85
CA PRO A 45 -16.44 2.43 -6.22
C PRO A 45 -17.68 2.33 -7.11
N ARG A 46 -18.28 1.15 -7.18
CA ARG A 46 -19.49 0.90 -7.99
C ARG A 46 -20.64 0.42 -7.12
N ASN A 47 -21.85 0.46 -7.67
CA ASN A 47 -23.07 -0.03 -7.01
C ASN A 47 -23.28 0.57 -5.61
N VAL A 48 -23.08 1.89 -5.50
CA VAL A 48 -23.30 2.62 -4.25
C VAL A 48 -24.79 2.62 -3.93
N SER A 49 -25.14 2.05 -2.78
CA SER A 49 -26.51 2.02 -2.26
C SER A 49 -26.50 2.47 -0.82
N CYS A 50 -27.38 3.41 -0.47
CA CYS A 50 -27.52 3.91 0.89
C CYS A 50 -28.94 3.64 1.37
N ILE A 51 -29.04 3.00 2.54
CA ILE A 51 -30.33 2.64 3.13
C ILE A 51 -30.39 3.28 4.52
N GLN A 52 -31.51 3.94 4.81
CA GLN A 52 -31.83 4.46 6.13
C GLN A 52 -32.95 3.61 6.74
N HIS A 53 -32.69 2.99 7.88
CA HIS A 53 -33.68 2.19 8.59
C HIS A 53 -34.41 3.05 9.61
N GLY A 54 -35.69 3.35 9.33
CA GLY A 54 -36.50 4.22 10.18
C GLY A 54 -36.17 5.70 10.01
N MET A 55 -36.93 6.56 10.69
CA MET A 55 -36.84 8.02 10.53
C MET A 55 -35.56 8.61 11.13
N ASP A 56 -35.08 8.04 12.24
CA ASP A 56 -33.91 8.53 12.99
C ASP A 56 -32.67 7.63 12.82
N GLY A 57 -32.73 6.60 11.96
CA GLY A 57 -31.58 5.73 11.71
C GLY A 57 -30.46 6.45 10.96
N HIS A 58 -29.21 6.13 11.26
CA HIS A 58 -28.09 6.60 10.44
C HIS A 58 -28.09 5.88 9.08
N PRO A 59 -27.87 6.60 7.96
CA PRO A 59 -27.76 5.96 6.66
C PRO A 59 -26.54 5.04 6.64
N THR A 60 -26.75 3.81 6.19
CA THR A 60 -25.67 2.85 5.95
C THR A 60 -25.50 2.71 4.45
N CYS A 61 -24.30 3.02 3.96
CA CYS A 61 -23.95 2.89 2.56
C CYS A 61 -23.10 1.64 2.32
N THR A 62 -23.39 0.95 1.23
CA THR A 62 -22.63 -0.19 0.73
C THR A 62 -22.22 0.06 -0.71
N TRP A 63 -21.08 -0.51 -1.10
CA TRP A 63 -20.51 -0.35 -2.43
C TRP A 63 -19.54 -1.48 -2.74
N ASP A 64 -19.32 -1.70 -4.03
CA ASP A 64 -18.31 -2.60 -4.55
C ASP A 64 -16.96 -1.88 -4.59
N LYS A 65 -15.95 -2.46 -3.92
CA LYS A 65 -14.59 -1.89 -3.82
C LYS A 65 -13.75 -2.09 -5.09
N GLY A 66 -14.20 -2.92 -6.03
CA GLY A 66 -13.42 -3.29 -7.21
C GLY A 66 -12.31 -4.29 -6.90
N LYS A 67 -11.20 -4.21 -7.65
CA LYS A 67 -10.09 -5.17 -7.52
C LYS A 67 -9.31 -4.98 -6.21
N PRO A 68 -8.65 -6.02 -5.68
CA PRO A 68 -7.78 -5.89 -4.51
C PRO A 68 -6.61 -4.94 -4.74
N THR A 69 -6.39 -4.01 -3.80
CA THR A 69 -5.29 -3.04 -3.84
C THR A 69 -4.00 -3.57 -3.22
N TYR A 70 -4.06 -4.51 -2.27
CA TYR A 70 -2.89 -5.02 -1.52
C TYR A 70 -2.07 -3.97 -0.76
N ILE A 71 -2.60 -2.75 -0.65
CA ILE A 71 -2.07 -1.62 0.12
C ILE A 71 -3.20 -1.02 0.95
N ASN A 72 -2.85 -0.35 2.06
CA ASN A 72 -3.86 0.26 2.90
C ASN A 72 -4.66 1.32 2.10
N THR A 73 -5.99 1.16 2.06
CA THR A 73 -6.88 1.97 1.22
C THR A 73 -8.07 2.43 2.05
N THR A 74 -8.28 3.75 2.09
CA THR A 74 -9.41 4.36 2.79
C THR A 74 -10.48 4.74 1.78
N TYR A 75 -11.73 4.42 2.10
CA TYR A 75 -12.90 4.72 1.26
C TYR A 75 -13.80 5.71 2.01
N VAL A 76 -14.12 6.83 1.37
CA VAL A 76 -14.99 7.88 1.92
C VAL A 76 -16.06 8.19 0.88
N ILE A 77 -17.30 8.29 1.33
CA ILE A 77 -18.46 8.73 0.54
C ILE A 77 -18.85 10.10 1.08
N TRP A 78 -19.02 11.06 0.16
CA TRP A 78 -19.43 12.44 0.44
C TRP A 78 -20.92 12.63 0.21
#